data_AF-A0A510L980-F1
#
_entry.id   AF-A0A510L980-F1
#
_cell.length_a   1.000
_cell.length_b   1.000
_cell.length_c   1.000
_cell.angle_alpha   90.00
_cell.angle_beta   90.00
_cell.angle_gamma   90.00
#
_symmetry.space_group_name_H-M   'P 1'
#
loop_
_entity.id
_entity.type
_entity.pdbx_description
1 polymer ?
#
loop_
_entity_poly.entity_id
_entity_poly.type
_entity_poly.pdbx_seq_one_letter_code
_entity_poly.pdbx_strand_id
1 'polypeptide(L)'
;MGKKIKNRNKSKKIILSIAFMITSAFSFAEGENYHDYKALLIGDVNGNIIKEDNSSAVRPLASVTKIMTSILTLDKIKQGSISYEDKVTVSSKAASVPYGIKLTAGKQYTVRDLLKATIIKSSNNAAYALAEYVAGDVPSFVNLMNQKARSYGLNSLRYCSPHGLPPKYTGSCMDQGNAKDLYKLAQITLKDYSEYLNFSKNKTDYVDNGNTKVSSTNSLLGNVLGVDGIKTGYHEAAGSNIVLTANRGNDRMIAVILGSDRARDRNAIGAKEINDYYANGYARKTRGNNNYASSSANTGNTVKVNESNKTENNNAPKGNKIEQFFNTIFGKNNNNNSAKKMKIISKNDVVAVATIGNNKYNLYPIKDVEITATQRPNLTYTVNLNSGVTKNSRGKIVGTYIATDGTLTYSGELIMK
;
A
#
# COMPACT_ATOMS: atom_id res chain seq x y z
N MET A 1 80.55 13.59 1.50
CA MET A 1 81.20 12.50 2.28
C MET A 1 80.58 12.50 3.66
N GLY A 2 80.12 11.45 4.32
CA GLY A 2 80.12 10.01 4.16
C GLY A 2 79.56 9.43 5.48
N LYS A 3 78.70 8.42 5.40
CA LYS A 3 77.96 7.74 6.49
C LYS A 3 78.83 7.22 7.67
N LYS A 4 78.21 7.10 8.87
CA LYS A 4 77.91 5.85 9.63
C LYS A 4 77.48 6.19 11.09
N ILE A 5 76.24 5.94 11.53
CA ILE A 5 75.60 4.70 12.05
C ILE A 5 76.27 4.09 13.30
N LYS A 6 75.58 4.14 14.47
CA LYS A 6 75.10 2.99 15.31
C LYS A 6 74.56 3.53 16.67
N ASN A 7 73.32 3.29 17.10
CA ASN A 7 72.61 2.05 17.48
C ASN A 7 72.60 1.84 19.01
N ARG A 8 71.43 1.92 19.68
CA ARG A 8 70.88 0.95 20.68
C ARG A 8 69.84 1.55 21.65
N ASN A 9 68.59 1.13 21.44
CA ASN A 9 67.73 0.33 22.33
C ASN A 9 67.47 0.67 23.83
N LYS A 10 66.16 0.52 24.18
CA LYS A 10 65.50 0.26 25.50
C LYS A 10 65.28 1.52 26.37
N SER A 11 64.12 1.79 26.98
CA SER A 11 62.96 0.98 27.39
C SER A 11 61.81 1.86 27.93
N LYS A 12 60.55 1.41 27.78
CA LYS A 12 59.37 1.59 28.67
C LYS A 12 58.92 3.06 28.94
N LYS A 13 57.69 3.51 28.67
CA LYS A 13 56.40 3.00 29.16
C LYS A 13 55.26 3.53 28.27
N ILE A 14 54.28 2.67 28.02
CA ILE A 14 52.94 2.97 27.49
C ILE A 14 52.05 3.36 28.67
N ILE A 15 51.52 4.59 28.71
CA ILE A 15 50.26 5.04 29.38
C ILE A 15 49.84 6.32 28.63
N LEU A 16 48.98 6.25 27.60
CA LEU A 16 47.53 6.49 27.62
C LEU A 16 47.09 7.84 28.22
N SER A 17 46.55 8.72 27.38
CA SER A 17 45.45 9.68 27.63
C SER A 17 45.18 10.43 26.32
N ILE A 18 44.49 9.84 25.33
CA ILE A 18 43.03 9.96 25.14
C ILE A 18 42.51 11.34 25.56
N ALA A 19 42.71 12.34 24.71
CA ALA A 19 42.05 13.65 24.84
C ALA A 19 41.71 14.29 23.48
N PHE A 20 41.54 13.49 22.41
CA PHE A 20 41.29 14.05 21.08
C PHE A 20 40.32 13.23 20.21
N MET A 21 39.30 12.60 20.82
CA MET A 21 38.32 11.82 20.04
C MET A 21 36.94 11.69 20.70
N ILE A 22 36.32 12.79 21.16
CA ILE A 22 34.88 12.79 21.48
C ILE A 22 34.24 14.15 21.13
N THR A 23 34.16 14.49 19.85
CA THR A 23 33.19 15.53 19.38
C THR A 23 32.55 15.18 18.03
N SER A 24 32.59 13.91 17.60
CA SER A 24 32.02 13.48 16.32
C SER A 24 31.07 12.29 16.50
N ALA A 25 29.98 12.46 17.25
CA ALA A 25 28.84 11.52 17.20
C ALA A 25 27.59 12.04 17.93
N PHE A 26 27.08 13.24 17.62
CA PHE A 26 25.67 13.54 17.87
C PHE A 26 25.10 14.45 16.78
N SER A 27 25.24 14.04 15.52
CA SER A 27 24.18 14.34 14.55
C SER A 27 23.08 13.32 14.82
N PHE A 28 22.21 13.63 15.77
CA PHE A 28 20.88 13.03 15.78
C PHE A 28 20.29 13.36 14.41
N ALA A 29 20.03 12.32 13.61
CA ALA A 29 19.18 12.46 12.44
C ALA A 29 17.89 13.14 12.91
N GLU A 30 17.67 14.38 12.48
CA GLU A 30 16.38 15.03 12.60
C GLU A 30 15.35 14.01 12.10
N GLY A 31 14.42 13.65 12.98
CA GLY A 31 13.39 12.67 12.66
C GLY A 31 12.69 13.08 11.36
N GLU A 32 12.45 12.12 10.47
CA GLU A 32 11.60 12.35 9.30
C GLU A 32 10.39 13.18 9.71
N ASN A 33 10.16 14.30 9.04
CA ASN A 33 9.03 15.15 9.37
C ASN A 33 7.74 14.41 8.98
N TYR A 34 7.15 13.73 9.97
CA TYR A 34 5.94 12.93 9.82
C TYR A 34 4.68 13.76 9.51
N HIS A 35 4.83 15.07 9.32
CA HIS A 35 3.81 16.01 8.89
C HIS A 35 4.10 16.67 7.52
N ASP A 36 5.01 16.11 6.70
CA ASP A 36 5.17 16.56 5.30
C ASP A 36 4.00 16.07 4.43
N TYR A 37 2.85 16.69 4.61
CA TYR A 37 1.69 16.59 3.75
C TYR A 37 0.84 17.85 3.92
N LYS A 38 -0.05 18.10 2.97
CA LYS A 38 -1.00 19.20 3.02
C LYS A 38 -2.43 18.77 3.34
N ALA A 39 -2.76 17.51 3.08
CA ALA A 39 -4.00 16.86 3.51
C ALA A 39 -3.76 15.36 3.65
N LEU A 40 -4.43 14.74 4.62
CA LEU A 40 -4.33 13.33 4.94
C LEU A 40 -5.73 12.78 5.26
N LEU A 41 -6.05 11.58 4.79
CA LEU A 41 -7.16 10.80 5.30
C LEU A 41 -6.81 9.32 5.30
N ILE A 42 -7.04 8.67 6.44
CA ILE A 42 -6.81 7.26 6.69
C ILE A 42 -8.12 6.63 7.17
N GLY A 43 -8.50 5.52 6.55
CA GLY A 43 -9.67 4.77 6.96
C GLY A 43 -9.70 3.37 6.35
N ASP A 44 -10.75 2.62 6.67
CA ASP A 44 -10.99 1.30 6.10
C ASP A 44 -11.84 1.34 4.82
N VAL A 45 -11.93 0.22 4.10
CA VAL A 45 -12.78 0.17 2.89
C VAL A 45 -14.28 0.38 3.19
N ASN A 46 -14.73 0.27 4.44
CA ASN A 46 -16.13 0.40 4.84
C ASN A 46 -16.55 1.85 5.16
N GLY A 47 -15.59 2.76 5.33
CA GLY A 47 -15.86 4.17 5.60
C GLY A 47 -15.56 4.59 7.03
N ASN A 48 -14.98 3.70 7.84
CA ASN A 48 -14.53 4.03 9.19
C ASN A 48 -13.25 4.86 9.10
N ILE A 49 -13.37 6.16 9.32
CA ILE A 49 -12.24 7.10 9.33
C ILE A 49 -11.46 6.91 10.63
N ILE A 50 -10.17 6.66 10.51
CA ILE A 50 -9.26 6.46 11.64
C ILE A 50 -8.48 7.74 11.97
N LYS A 51 -8.08 8.47 10.94
CA LYS A 51 -7.32 9.72 11.06
C LYS A 51 -7.62 10.60 9.86
N GLU A 52 -7.83 11.87 10.08
CA GLU A 52 -7.91 12.87 9.02
C GLU A 52 -7.26 14.17 9.44
N ASP A 53 -6.67 14.87 8.47
CA ASP A 53 -6.05 16.17 8.65
C ASP A 53 -6.23 16.98 7.37
N ASN A 54 -6.87 18.14 7.47
CA ASN A 54 -7.20 19.00 6.34
C ASN A 54 -7.87 18.27 5.15
N SER A 55 -8.64 17.21 5.43
CA SER A 55 -9.13 16.25 4.43
C SER A 55 -10.10 16.84 3.41
N SER A 56 -10.73 17.97 3.74
CA SER A 56 -11.68 18.68 2.88
C SER A 56 -11.03 19.78 2.03
N ALA A 57 -9.75 20.12 2.25
CA ALA A 57 -9.07 21.14 1.45
C ALA A 57 -8.85 20.68 0.01
N VAL A 58 -9.25 21.54 -0.92
CA VAL A 58 -9.08 21.31 -2.35
C VAL A 58 -7.61 21.49 -2.73
N ARG A 59 -7.06 20.49 -3.40
CA ARG A 59 -5.68 20.41 -3.85
C ARG A 59 -5.60 19.99 -5.32
N PRO A 60 -4.56 20.38 -6.06
CA PRO A 60 -4.28 19.82 -7.37
C PRO A 60 -4.05 18.31 -7.27
N LEU A 61 -4.66 17.55 -8.18
CA LEU A 61 -4.67 16.09 -8.14
C LEU A 61 -3.39 15.47 -8.70
N ALA A 62 -2.81 16.07 -9.72
CA ALA A 62 -1.82 15.41 -10.58
C ALA A 62 -2.34 14.04 -11.07
N SER A 63 -1.47 13.03 -11.23
CA SER A 63 -1.85 11.74 -11.80
C SER A 63 -2.84 10.88 -10.99
N VAL A 64 -3.27 11.28 -9.78
CA VAL A 64 -4.39 10.56 -9.12
C VAL A 64 -5.70 10.75 -9.90
N THR A 65 -5.78 11.77 -10.77
CA THR A 65 -6.83 11.93 -11.80
C THR A 65 -7.11 10.65 -12.59
N LYS A 66 -6.06 9.85 -12.88
CA LYS A 66 -6.18 8.64 -13.69
C LYS A 66 -6.99 7.51 -13.05
N ILE A 67 -7.33 7.62 -11.76
CA ILE A 67 -8.29 6.72 -11.11
C ILE A 67 -9.64 6.83 -11.84
N MET A 68 -10.15 8.06 -12.04
CA MET A 68 -11.42 8.28 -12.76
C MET A 68 -11.34 7.89 -14.23
N THR A 69 -10.21 8.17 -14.90
CA THR A 69 -9.98 7.74 -16.28
C THR A 69 -10.07 6.22 -16.45
N SER A 70 -9.48 5.50 -15.49
CA SER A 70 -9.53 4.04 -15.48
C SER A 70 -10.95 3.55 -15.19
N ILE A 71 -11.67 4.17 -14.25
CA ILE A 71 -13.08 3.84 -13.94
C ILE A 71 -13.97 3.96 -15.18
N LEU A 72 -13.90 5.05 -15.93
CA LEU A 72 -14.73 5.22 -17.13
C LEU A 72 -14.40 4.21 -18.23
N THR A 73 -13.12 3.82 -18.35
CA THR A 73 -12.72 2.75 -19.27
C THR A 73 -13.29 1.40 -18.83
N LEU A 74 -13.16 1.08 -17.53
CA LEU A 74 -13.69 -0.16 -16.95
C LEU A 74 -15.22 -0.21 -17.00
N ASP A 75 -15.91 0.92 -16.91
CA ASP A 75 -17.36 1.00 -17.12
C ASP A 75 -17.77 0.51 -18.51
N LYS A 76 -17.10 1.00 -19.56
CA LYS A 76 -17.38 0.56 -20.92
C LYS A 76 -17.11 -0.94 -21.11
N ILE A 77 -16.08 -1.46 -20.43
CA ILE A 77 -15.79 -2.89 -20.42
C ILE A 77 -16.91 -3.68 -19.74
N LYS A 78 -17.35 -3.26 -18.55
CA LYS A 78 -18.45 -3.91 -17.82
C LYS A 78 -19.79 -3.87 -18.55
N GLN A 79 -20.05 -2.78 -19.27
CA GLN A 79 -21.23 -2.62 -20.11
C GLN A 79 -21.14 -3.45 -21.40
N GLY A 80 -20.02 -4.10 -21.67
CA GLY A 80 -19.79 -4.85 -22.91
C GLY A 80 -19.65 -3.98 -24.16
N SER A 81 -19.51 -2.65 -24.00
CA SER A 81 -19.37 -1.72 -25.12
C SER A 81 -17.97 -1.73 -25.75
N ILE A 82 -16.95 -2.09 -24.96
CA ILE A 82 -15.59 -2.34 -25.41
C ILE A 82 -15.05 -3.59 -24.67
N SER A 83 -13.96 -4.18 -25.15
CA SER A 83 -13.24 -5.24 -24.48
C SER A 83 -11.81 -4.83 -24.11
N TYR A 84 -11.17 -5.61 -23.24
CA TYR A 84 -9.75 -5.42 -22.94
C TYR A 84 -8.83 -5.63 -24.16
N GLU A 85 -9.27 -6.42 -25.14
CA GLU A 85 -8.46 -6.82 -26.30
C GLU A 85 -8.68 -5.92 -27.52
N ASP A 86 -9.65 -5.00 -27.44
CA ASP A 86 -9.92 -4.05 -28.49
C ASP A 86 -8.70 -3.20 -28.80
N LYS A 87 -8.49 -2.95 -30.09
CA LYS A 87 -7.34 -2.21 -30.60
C LYS A 87 -7.66 -0.72 -30.67
N VAL A 88 -6.86 0.07 -29.97
CA VAL A 88 -6.90 1.52 -29.97
C VAL A 88 -5.78 2.05 -30.85
N THR A 89 -6.14 2.71 -31.96
CA THR A 89 -5.18 3.45 -32.80
C THR A 89 -4.77 4.73 -32.08
N VAL A 90 -3.49 4.87 -31.76
CA VAL A 90 -2.97 6.06 -31.07
C VAL A 90 -2.95 7.26 -32.02
N SER A 91 -3.62 8.35 -31.66
CA SER A 91 -3.56 9.60 -32.44
C SER A 91 -2.20 10.28 -32.34
N SER A 92 -1.86 11.15 -33.30
CA SER A 92 -0.69 12.02 -33.21
C SER A 92 -0.73 12.90 -31.96
N LYS A 93 -1.94 13.32 -31.56
CA LYS A 93 -2.13 14.11 -30.34
C LYS A 93 -1.80 13.31 -29.09
N ALA A 94 -2.38 12.11 -28.93
CA ALA A 94 -2.08 11.23 -27.82
C ALA A 94 -0.58 10.91 -27.73
N ALA A 95 0.06 10.55 -28.85
CA ALA A 95 1.49 10.25 -28.91
C ALA A 95 2.37 11.43 -28.44
N SER A 96 1.94 12.68 -28.68
CA SER A 96 2.68 13.90 -28.30
C SER A 96 2.55 14.28 -26.82
N VAL A 97 1.61 13.68 -26.07
CA VAL A 97 1.39 14.03 -24.66
C VAL A 97 2.60 13.60 -23.81
N PRO A 98 3.22 14.52 -23.04
CA PRO A 98 4.48 14.26 -22.36
C PRO A 98 4.31 13.38 -21.10
N TYR A 99 5.42 12.81 -20.64
CA TYR A 99 5.53 11.99 -19.42
C TYR A 99 4.70 10.69 -19.48
N GLY A 100 5.19 9.74 -20.27
CA GLY A 100 4.60 8.42 -20.42
C GLY A 100 5.58 7.42 -21.04
N ILE A 101 5.08 6.24 -21.39
CA ILE A 101 5.79 5.31 -22.27
C ILE A 101 5.84 5.87 -23.69
N LYS A 102 6.68 5.31 -24.57
CA LYS A 102 6.64 5.64 -25.98
C LYS A 102 5.41 4.99 -26.62
N LEU A 103 4.46 5.80 -27.07
CA LEU A 103 3.38 5.37 -27.96
C LEU A 103 3.63 5.96 -29.34
N THR A 104 3.48 5.14 -30.39
CA THR A 104 3.69 5.58 -31.77
C THR A 104 2.35 5.96 -32.40
N ALA A 105 2.25 7.16 -32.99
CA ALA A 105 1.07 7.58 -33.72
C ALA A 105 0.73 6.60 -34.86
N GLY A 106 -0.55 6.28 -35.03
CA GLY A 106 -1.05 5.29 -36.00
C GLY A 106 -0.87 3.83 -35.57
N LYS A 107 -0.01 3.53 -34.59
CA LYS A 107 0.13 2.17 -34.05
C LYS A 107 -1.05 1.83 -33.14
N GLN A 108 -1.48 0.57 -33.20
CA GLN A 108 -2.53 0.04 -32.34
C GLN A 108 -1.97 -0.61 -31.08
N TYR A 109 -2.63 -0.34 -29.95
CA TYR A 109 -2.37 -0.98 -28.66
C TYR A 109 -3.70 -1.50 -28.10
N THR A 110 -3.69 -2.56 -27.30
CA THR A 110 -4.93 -3.03 -26.68
C THR A 110 -5.40 -2.07 -25.58
N VAL A 111 -6.71 -2.03 -25.30
CA VAL A 111 -7.24 -1.34 -24.12
C VAL A 111 -6.53 -1.80 -22.84
N ARG A 112 -6.23 -3.11 -22.72
CA ARG A 112 -5.44 -3.69 -21.63
C ARG A 112 -4.05 -3.06 -21.50
N ASP A 113 -3.33 -2.91 -22.60
CA ASP A 113 -2.00 -2.30 -22.61
C ASP A 113 -2.03 -0.84 -22.18
N LEU A 114 -3.03 -0.09 -22.66
CA LEU A 114 -3.20 1.30 -22.28
C LEU A 114 -3.62 1.45 -20.80
N LEU A 115 -4.45 0.55 -20.27
CA LEU A 115 -4.78 0.49 -18.85
C LEU A 115 -3.56 0.14 -17.99
N LYS A 116 -2.76 -0.86 -18.38
CA LYS A 116 -1.48 -1.18 -17.73
C LYS A 116 -0.56 0.04 -17.70
N ALA A 117 -0.35 0.71 -18.84
CA ALA A 117 0.50 1.89 -18.92
C ALA A 117 -0.03 3.05 -18.05
N THR A 118 -1.35 3.26 -18.02
CA THR A 118 -2.04 4.28 -17.23
C THR A 118 -1.95 4.03 -15.73
N ILE A 119 -2.24 2.81 -15.28
CA ILE A 119 -2.34 2.45 -13.87
C ILE A 119 -0.95 2.22 -13.26
N ILE A 120 -0.10 1.44 -13.93
CA ILE A 120 1.21 1.02 -13.42
C ILE A 120 2.22 2.15 -13.62
N LYS A 121 2.46 2.56 -14.88
CA LYS A 121 3.51 3.56 -15.20
C LYS A 121 3.03 5.01 -15.13
N SER A 122 1.74 5.24 -14.85
CA SER A 122 1.16 6.58 -14.81
C SER A 122 1.23 7.34 -16.14
N SER A 123 1.20 6.62 -17.26
CA SER A 123 1.45 7.17 -18.59
C SER A 123 0.35 8.17 -19.02
N ASN A 124 0.73 9.42 -19.30
CA ASN A 124 -0.24 10.46 -19.68
C ASN A 124 -0.82 10.24 -21.09
N ASN A 125 0.03 9.89 -22.05
CA ASN A 125 -0.40 9.59 -23.42
C ASN A 125 -1.33 8.37 -23.52
N ALA A 126 -1.12 7.34 -22.69
CA ALA A 126 -2.03 6.20 -22.63
C ALA A 126 -3.41 6.58 -22.07
N ALA A 127 -3.43 7.41 -21.02
CA ALA A 127 -4.67 7.95 -20.48
C ALA A 127 -5.41 8.84 -21.51
N TYR A 128 -4.67 9.61 -22.30
CA TYR A 128 -5.22 10.42 -23.40
C TYR A 128 -5.81 9.54 -24.50
N ALA A 129 -5.08 8.50 -24.93
CA ALA A 129 -5.56 7.55 -25.95
C ALA A 129 -6.82 6.80 -25.49
N LEU A 130 -6.89 6.38 -24.22
CA LEU A 130 -8.11 5.79 -23.64
C LEU A 130 -9.27 6.79 -23.66
N ALA A 131 -9.01 8.06 -23.37
CA ALA A 131 -10.04 9.08 -23.36
C ALA A 131 -10.64 9.31 -24.76
N GLU A 132 -9.80 9.46 -25.78
CA GLU A 132 -10.24 9.53 -27.18
C GLU A 132 -11.03 8.28 -27.58
N TYR A 133 -10.55 7.09 -27.21
CA TYR A 133 -11.21 5.84 -27.59
C TYR A 133 -12.59 5.66 -26.92
N VAL A 134 -12.70 6.00 -25.63
CA VAL A 134 -13.91 5.77 -24.83
C VAL A 134 -15.02 6.78 -25.15
N ALA A 135 -14.67 8.02 -25.47
CA ALA A 135 -15.63 9.11 -25.62
C ALA A 135 -15.59 9.82 -26.99
N GLY A 136 -14.76 9.36 -27.92
CA GLY A 136 -14.52 9.99 -29.22
C GLY A 136 -13.49 11.13 -29.15
N ASP A 137 -13.56 11.95 -28.10
CA ASP A 137 -12.64 13.06 -27.88
C ASP A 137 -12.41 13.35 -26.37
N VAL A 138 -11.36 14.12 -26.07
CA VAL A 138 -10.99 14.44 -24.68
C VAL A 138 -11.98 15.38 -23.98
N PRO A 139 -12.49 16.48 -24.59
CA PRO A 139 -13.55 17.29 -23.98
C PRO A 139 -14.78 16.47 -23.54
N SER A 140 -15.28 15.59 -24.40
CA SER A 140 -16.38 14.66 -24.14
C SER A 140 -16.02 13.71 -22.99
N PHE A 141 -14.80 13.17 -22.98
CA PHE A 141 -14.32 12.33 -21.87
C PHE A 141 -14.28 13.09 -20.54
N VAL A 142 -13.75 14.32 -20.52
CA VAL A 142 -13.68 15.16 -19.31
C VAL A 142 -15.10 15.50 -18.80
N ASN A 143 -16.07 15.71 -19.70
CA ASN A 143 -17.46 15.86 -19.31
C ASN A 143 -17.99 14.61 -18.59
N LEU A 144 -17.72 13.42 -19.13
CA LEU A 144 -18.07 12.15 -18.47
C LEU A 144 -17.39 11.98 -17.11
N MET A 145 -16.12 12.38 -16.97
CA MET A 145 -15.40 12.32 -15.68
C MET A 145 -16.10 13.16 -14.61
N ASN A 146 -16.49 14.39 -14.96
CA ASN A 146 -17.17 15.30 -14.04
C ASN A 146 -18.61 14.85 -13.75
N GLN A 147 -19.34 14.33 -14.75
CA GLN A 147 -20.67 13.73 -14.53
C GLN A 147 -20.59 12.54 -13.58
N LYS A 148 -19.58 11.67 -13.78
CA LYS A 148 -19.36 10.51 -12.92
C LYS A 148 -19.01 10.91 -11.49
N ALA A 149 -18.13 11.89 -11.32
CA ALA A 149 -17.82 12.45 -9.99
C ALA A 149 -19.08 12.93 -9.27
N ARG A 150 -19.94 13.71 -9.94
CA ARG A 150 -21.22 14.18 -9.39
C ARG A 150 -22.17 13.03 -9.07
N SER A 151 -22.26 12.01 -9.92
CA SER A 151 -23.10 10.82 -9.66
C SER A 151 -22.68 10.05 -8.40
N TYR A 152 -21.40 10.12 -8.03
CA TYR A 152 -20.87 9.56 -6.79
C TYR A 152 -20.92 10.53 -5.60
N GLY A 153 -21.43 11.75 -5.80
CA GLY A 153 -21.43 12.81 -4.79
C GLY A 153 -20.03 13.32 -4.42
N LEU A 154 -19.08 13.25 -5.34
CA LEU A 154 -17.68 13.64 -5.16
C LEU A 154 -17.49 15.12 -5.58
N ASN A 155 -18.14 16.01 -4.83
CA ASN A 155 -18.37 17.40 -5.26
C ASN A 155 -17.10 18.26 -5.34
N SER A 156 -16.02 17.88 -4.65
CA SER A 156 -14.74 18.59 -4.76
C SER A 156 -13.96 18.19 -6.01
N LEU A 157 -14.25 17.03 -6.61
CA LEU A 157 -13.51 16.53 -7.76
C LEU A 157 -13.94 17.30 -9.01
N ARG A 158 -12.99 18.04 -9.58
CA ARG A 158 -13.13 18.74 -10.85
C ARG A 158 -12.02 18.29 -11.78
N TYR A 159 -12.41 17.68 -12.89
CA TYR A 159 -11.49 17.21 -13.91
C TYR A 159 -11.44 18.19 -15.08
N CYS A 160 -10.24 18.37 -15.62
CA CYS A 160 -9.93 19.21 -16.76
C CYS A 160 -9.07 18.46 -17.79
N SER A 161 -8.57 17.28 -17.43
CA SER A 161 -7.81 16.41 -18.32
C SER A 161 -7.97 14.93 -17.91
N PRO A 162 -7.71 13.97 -18.80
CA PRO A 162 -7.75 12.55 -18.45
C PRO A 162 -6.51 12.08 -17.67
N HIS A 163 -5.51 12.93 -17.49
CA HIS A 163 -4.22 12.53 -16.95
C HIS A 163 -3.72 13.36 -15.75
N GLY A 164 -4.27 14.55 -15.51
CA GLY A 164 -3.83 15.42 -14.40
C GLY A 164 -2.54 16.19 -14.69
N LEU A 165 -2.34 16.65 -15.93
CA LEU A 165 -1.22 17.56 -16.22
C LEU A 165 -1.65 18.99 -15.88
N PRO A 166 -0.72 19.84 -15.40
CA PRO A 166 -1.07 21.21 -15.07
C PRO A 166 -1.38 22.05 -16.33
N PRO A 167 -2.11 23.18 -16.19
CA PRO A 167 -2.55 24.05 -17.29
C PRO A 167 -1.48 24.39 -18.33
N LYS A 168 -0.23 24.55 -17.90
CA LYS A 168 0.90 24.85 -18.81
C LYS A 168 1.13 23.81 -19.92
N TYR A 169 0.64 22.58 -19.76
CA TYR A 169 0.70 21.54 -20.81
C TYR A 169 -0.64 21.31 -21.51
N THR A 170 -1.75 21.60 -20.85
CA THR A 170 -3.09 21.22 -21.34
C THR A 170 -3.83 22.38 -21.99
N GLY A 171 -3.45 23.63 -21.69
CA GLY A 171 -4.25 24.81 -22.03
C GLY A 171 -5.62 24.83 -21.34
N SER A 172 -5.87 23.94 -20.37
CA SER A 172 -7.13 23.78 -19.66
C SER A 172 -6.96 24.09 -18.17
N CYS A 173 -8.04 24.03 -17.39
CA CYS A 173 -7.98 24.22 -15.94
C CYS A 173 -7.15 23.12 -15.23
N MET A 174 -6.81 23.36 -13.96
CA MET A 174 -6.14 22.36 -13.11
C MET A 174 -7.14 21.31 -12.63
N ASP A 175 -6.79 20.02 -12.73
CA ASP A 175 -7.52 18.94 -12.07
C ASP A 175 -7.42 19.08 -10.54
N GLN A 176 -8.54 19.13 -9.84
CA GLN A 176 -8.62 19.47 -8.42
C GLN A 176 -9.55 18.52 -7.65
N GLY A 177 -9.30 18.38 -6.35
CA GLY A 177 -10.12 17.58 -5.43
C GLY A 177 -9.56 17.56 -4.02
N ASN A 178 -10.27 16.94 -3.08
CA ASN A 178 -9.82 16.82 -1.69
C ASN A 178 -9.61 15.34 -1.29
N ALA A 179 -9.00 15.13 -0.12
CA ALA A 179 -8.68 13.79 0.36
C ALA A 179 -9.95 12.97 0.68
N LYS A 180 -11.01 13.62 1.15
CA LYS A 180 -12.30 13.00 1.48
C LYS A 180 -12.98 12.36 0.26
N ASP A 181 -13.05 13.08 -0.85
CA ASP A 181 -13.64 12.56 -2.08
C ASP A 181 -12.73 11.55 -2.76
N LEU A 182 -11.40 11.73 -2.73
CA LEU A 182 -10.47 10.71 -3.23
C LEU A 182 -10.53 9.42 -2.43
N TYR A 183 -10.77 9.50 -1.12
CA TYR A 183 -10.99 8.32 -0.27
C TYR A 183 -12.28 7.59 -0.67
N LYS A 184 -13.39 8.32 -0.87
CA LYS A 184 -14.63 7.73 -1.36
C LYS A 184 -14.47 7.14 -2.76
N LEU A 185 -13.73 7.81 -3.65
CA LEU A 185 -13.38 7.29 -4.97
C LEU A 185 -12.55 6.00 -4.87
N ALA A 186 -11.63 5.91 -3.92
CA ALA A 186 -10.87 4.70 -3.64
C ALA A 186 -11.77 3.56 -3.14
N GLN A 187 -12.73 3.84 -2.24
CA GLN A 187 -13.71 2.84 -1.80
C GLN A 187 -14.53 2.30 -2.98
N ILE A 188 -15.03 3.18 -3.84
CA ILE A 188 -15.75 2.81 -5.06
C ILE A 188 -14.86 1.98 -5.98
N THR A 189 -13.62 2.40 -6.20
CA THR A 189 -12.64 1.65 -7.02
C THR A 189 -12.46 0.24 -6.48
N LEU A 190 -12.33 0.07 -5.16
CA LEU A 190 -12.05 -1.22 -4.53
C LEU A 190 -13.27 -2.14 -4.46
N LYS A 191 -14.47 -1.58 -4.29
CA LYS A 191 -15.73 -2.35 -4.19
C LYS A 191 -16.30 -2.67 -5.56
N ASP A 192 -16.45 -1.64 -6.39
CA ASP A 192 -17.18 -1.77 -7.64
C ASP A 192 -16.23 -2.16 -8.76
N TYR A 193 -14.97 -1.70 -8.76
CA TYR A 193 -13.96 -1.92 -9.82
C TYR A 193 -12.75 -2.72 -9.33
N SER A 194 -12.98 -3.78 -8.56
CA SER A 194 -11.92 -4.59 -7.94
C SER A 194 -10.88 -5.11 -8.95
N GLU A 195 -11.24 -5.26 -10.24
CA GLU A 195 -10.33 -5.59 -11.34
C GLU A 195 -9.23 -4.55 -11.59
N TYR A 196 -9.39 -3.31 -11.10
CA TYR A 196 -8.31 -2.31 -11.05
C TYR A 196 -7.08 -2.84 -10.31
N LEU A 197 -7.28 -3.68 -9.27
CA LEU A 197 -6.20 -4.30 -8.51
C LEU A 197 -5.42 -5.33 -9.33
N ASN A 198 -5.99 -5.89 -10.41
CA ASN A 198 -5.26 -6.78 -11.32
C ASN A 198 -4.09 -6.06 -12.02
N PHE A 199 -4.17 -4.73 -12.12
CA PHE A 199 -3.13 -3.87 -12.67
C PHE A 199 -2.28 -3.24 -11.57
N SER A 200 -2.92 -2.56 -10.60
CA SER A 200 -2.21 -1.71 -9.63
C SER A 200 -1.35 -2.47 -8.62
N LYS A 201 -1.60 -3.78 -8.40
CA LYS A 201 -0.74 -4.64 -7.56
C LYS A 201 0.60 -4.99 -8.21
N ASN A 202 0.73 -4.79 -9.53
CA ASN A 202 1.92 -5.19 -10.27
C ASN A 202 3.03 -4.13 -10.13
N LYS A 203 4.15 -4.50 -9.52
CA LYS A 203 5.36 -3.65 -9.48
C LYS A 203 5.98 -3.47 -10.87
N THR A 204 5.83 -4.46 -11.73
CA THR A 204 6.29 -4.47 -13.11
C THR A 204 5.32 -5.28 -13.95
N ASP A 205 5.10 -4.84 -15.18
CA ASP A 205 4.36 -5.57 -16.21
C ASP A 205 4.94 -5.19 -17.58
N TYR A 206 4.38 -5.76 -18.64
CA TYR A 206 4.77 -5.47 -20.01
C TYR A 206 3.53 -5.17 -20.85
N VAL A 207 3.71 -4.25 -21.80
CA VAL A 207 2.74 -3.84 -22.81
C VAL A 207 3.36 -3.98 -24.19
N ASP A 208 2.58 -3.78 -25.24
CA ASP A 208 3.03 -3.86 -26.63
C ASP A 208 3.60 -5.25 -26.96
N ASN A 209 2.81 -6.28 -26.67
CA ASN A 209 3.20 -7.70 -26.85
C ASN A 209 4.53 -8.07 -26.17
N GLY A 210 4.83 -7.46 -25.02
CA GLY A 210 6.06 -7.72 -24.27
C GLY A 210 7.22 -6.75 -24.56
N ASN A 211 7.11 -5.90 -25.57
CA ASN A 211 8.21 -5.05 -26.03
C ASN A 211 8.49 -3.86 -25.11
N THR A 212 7.50 -3.42 -24.33
CA THR A 212 7.64 -2.25 -23.46
C THR A 212 7.39 -2.63 -22.01
N LYS A 213 8.42 -2.54 -21.17
CA LYS A 213 8.30 -2.71 -19.71
C LYS A 213 7.66 -1.49 -19.07
N VAL A 214 6.66 -1.71 -18.22
CA VAL A 214 6.05 -0.70 -17.34
C VAL A 214 6.39 -1.01 -15.89
N SER A 215 6.89 -0.02 -15.16
CA SER A 215 7.23 -0.14 -13.73
C SER A 215 6.34 0.78 -12.91
N SER A 216 5.83 0.25 -11.80
CA SER A 216 4.92 1.00 -10.94
C SER A 216 5.58 2.25 -10.37
N THR A 217 4.84 3.35 -10.34
CA THR A 217 5.25 4.57 -9.64
C THR A 217 5.05 4.47 -8.12
N ASN A 218 4.31 3.47 -7.63
CA ASN A 218 4.15 3.20 -6.21
C ASN A 218 5.30 2.33 -5.69
N SER A 219 6.32 2.98 -5.11
CA SER A 219 7.47 2.27 -4.54
C SER A 219 7.17 1.54 -3.23
N LEU A 220 5.96 1.63 -2.66
CA LEU A 220 5.58 0.83 -1.49
C LEU A 220 5.20 -0.62 -1.88
N LEU A 221 4.93 -0.88 -3.16
CA LEU A 221 4.66 -2.23 -3.67
C LEU A 221 5.86 -3.16 -3.44
N GLY A 222 5.60 -4.26 -2.73
CA GLY A 222 6.61 -5.25 -2.33
C GLY A 222 7.55 -4.79 -1.21
N ASN A 223 7.46 -3.54 -0.77
CA ASN A 223 8.26 -2.97 0.31
C ASN A 223 7.45 -2.80 1.60
N VAL A 224 6.13 -2.67 1.51
CA VAL A 224 5.20 -2.62 2.65
C VAL A 224 4.18 -3.75 2.50
N LEU A 225 4.06 -4.58 3.54
CA LEU A 225 3.16 -5.73 3.53
C LEU A 225 1.70 -5.30 3.28
N GLY A 226 1.08 -5.97 2.31
CA GLY A 226 -0.33 -5.81 1.95
C GLY A 226 -0.60 -4.74 0.91
N VAL A 227 0.36 -3.87 0.56
CA VAL A 227 0.13 -2.82 -0.45
C VAL A 227 -0.11 -3.44 -1.82
N ASP A 228 -1.24 -3.07 -2.43
CA ASP A 228 -1.67 -3.55 -3.75
C ASP A 228 -2.25 -2.43 -4.65
N GLY A 229 -2.13 -1.15 -4.25
CA GLY A 229 -2.62 -0.02 -5.03
C GLY A 229 -2.51 1.32 -4.28
N ILE A 230 -3.14 2.41 -4.72
CA ILE A 230 -3.94 2.57 -5.95
C ILE A 230 -3.15 3.41 -6.96
N LYS A 231 -2.81 4.66 -6.61
CA LYS A 231 -2.22 5.60 -7.59
C LYS A 231 -1.40 6.72 -6.95
N THR A 232 -0.21 6.99 -7.49
CA THR A 232 0.58 8.20 -7.20
C THR A 232 0.27 9.34 -8.18
N GLY A 233 0.59 10.57 -7.78
CA GLY A 233 0.60 11.77 -8.62
C GLY A 233 1.68 12.75 -8.17
N TYR A 234 2.26 13.47 -9.14
CA TYR A 234 3.20 14.55 -8.87
C TYR A 234 3.23 15.54 -10.03
N HIS A 235 3.22 16.82 -9.69
CA HIS A 235 3.81 17.93 -10.42
C HIS A 235 4.04 19.05 -9.40
N GLU A 236 4.85 20.05 -9.75
CA GLU A 236 5.30 21.12 -8.84
C GLU A 236 4.16 21.72 -7.98
N ALA A 237 3.07 22.19 -8.62
CA ALA A 237 1.94 22.78 -7.90
C ALA A 237 1.13 21.80 -7.02
N ALA A 238 1.19 20.49 -7.29
CA ALA A 238 0.46 19.48 -6.52
C ALA A 238 1.26 18.97 -5.31
N GLY A 239 2.60 19.07 -5.35
CA GLY A 239 3.45 18.23 -4.53
C GLY A 239 3.28 16.74 -4.87
N SER A 240 3.67 15.86 -3.95
CA SER A 240 3.56 14.41 -4.08
C SER A 240 2.26 13.89 -3.47
N ASN A 241 1.35 13.42 -4.33
CA ASN A 241 0.05 12.86 -3.95
C ASN A 241 0.03 11.34 -4.07
N ILE A 242 -0.61 10.63 -3.15
CA ILE A 242 -0.90 9.21 -3.28
C ILE A 242 -2.27 8.86 -2.73
N VAL A 243 -2.93 7.95 -3.42
CA VAL A 243 -4.03 7.14 -2.90
C VAL A 243 -3.51 5.72 -2.80
N LEU A 244 -3.41 5.20 -1.58
CA LEU A 244 -2.89 3.88 -1.26
C LEU A 244 -4.01 2.96 -0.78
N THR A 245 -3.83 1.68 -1.04
CA THR A 245 -4.54 0.64 -0.31
C THR A 245 -3.56 -0.45 0.11
N ALA A 246 -3.84 -1.05 1.26
CA ALA A 246 -3.17 -2.24 1.72
C ALA A 246 -4.22 -3.21 2.26
N ASN A 247 -4.03 -4.50 2.02
CA ASN A 247 -4.88 -5.57 2.54
C ASN A 247 -4.06 -6.58 3.34
N ARG A 248 -4.47 -6.89 4.56
CA ARG A 248 -3.88 -7.95 5.40
C ARG A 248 -4.99 -8.85 5.93
N GLY A 249 -5.17 -10.00 5.28
CA GLY A 249 -6.30 -10.91 5.56
C GLY A 249 -7.62 -10.33 5.05
N ASN A 250 -8.56 -10.09 5.96
CA ASN A 250 -9.91 -9.59 5.65
C ASN A 250 -10.07 -8.09 6.03
N ASP A 251 -8.98 -7.40 6.28
CA ASP A 251 -8.98 -5.99 6.63
C ASP A 251 -8.20 -5.21 5.57
N ARG A 252 -8.89 -4.22 4.99
CA ARG A 252 -8.38 -3.40 3.90
C ARG A 252 -8.44 -1.93 4.31
N MET A 253 -7.26 -1.33 4.32
CA MET A 253 -7.03 0.08 4.58
C MET A 253 -6.97 0.88 3.28
N ILE A 254 -7.38 2.14 3.36
CA ILE A 254 -7.17 3.18 2.37
C ILE A 254 -6.44 4.36 3.04
N ALA A 255 -5.43 4.89 2.37
CA ALA A 255 -4.74 6.11 2.78
C ALA A 255 -4.67 7.11 1.63
N VAL A 256 -5.06 8.35 1.87
CA VAL A 256 -4.94 9.46 0.92
C VAL A 256 -3.99 10.49 1.53
N ILE A 257 -2.88 10.76 0.84
CA ILE A 257 -1.87 11.75 1.26
C ILE A 257 -1.68 12.72 0.10
N LEU A 258 -1.94 14.00 0.31
CA LEU A 258 -1.83 15.02 -0.72
C LEU A 258 -0.79 16.08 -0.33
N GLY A 259 0.01 16.51 -1.30
CA GLY A 259 0.86 17.70 -1.19
C GLY A 259 2.13 17.57 -0.37
N SER A 260 2.65 16.37 -0.15
CA SER A 260 4.00 16.25 0.43
C SER A 260 5.04 16.89 -0.49
N ASP A 261 6.06 17.53 0.09
CA ASP A 261 7.10 18.20 -0.69
C ASP A 261 7.93 17.19 -1.49
N ARG A 262 8.16 15.98 -0.94
CA ARG A 262 8.90 14.91 -1.63
C ARG A 262 8.19 13.56 -1.59
N ALA A 263 8.39 12.79 -2.67
CA ALA A 263 7.84 11.44 -2.76
C ALA A 263 8.36 10.50 -1.67
N ARG A 264 9.62 10.66 -1.23
CA ARG A 264 10.22 9.85 -0.17
C ARG A 264 9.52 10.06 1.17
N ASP A 265 9.24 11.32 1.51
CA ASP A 265 8.65 11.73 2.79
C ASP A 265 7.18 11.27 2.82
N ARG A 266 6.45 11.50 1.72
CA ARG A 266 5.13 10.92 1.45
C ARG A 266 5.07 9.40 1.64
N ASN A 267 6.07 8.68 1.10
CA ASN A 267 6.11 7.23 1.17
C ASN A 267 6.40 6.74 2.59
N ALA A 268 7.25 7.43 3.34
CA ALA A 268 7.51 7.13 4.75
C ALA A 268 6.24 7.31 5.60
N ILE A 269 5.49 8.40 5.39
CA ILE A 269 4.18 8.62 6.00
C ILE A 269 3.23 7.45 5.65
N GLY A 270 3.10 7.11 4.37
CA GLY A 270 2.25 6.01 3.94
C GLY A 270 2.61 4.66 4.57
N ALA A 271 3.90 4.32 4.64
CA ALA A 271 4.37 3.10 5.27
C ALA A 271 4.07 3.07 6.78
N LYS A 272 4.30 4.19 7.47
CA LYS A 272 3.98 4.33 8.90
C LYS A 272 2.49 4.18 9.16
N GLU A 273 1.64 4.95 8.47
CA GLU A 273 0.18 4.93 8.68
C GLU A 273 -0.40 3.55 8.38
N ILE A 274 0.12 2.84 7.38
CA ILE A 274 -0.26 1.44 7.11
C ILE A 274 0.09 0.54 8.30
N ASN A 275 1.33 0.60 8.77
CA ASN A 275 1.75 -0.25 9.88
C ASN A 275 0.98 0.09 11.16
N ASP A 276 0.79 1.37 11.47
CA ASP A 276 0.05 1.81 12.65
C ASP A 276 -1.43 1.40 12.59
N TYR A 277 -2.07 1.46 11.41
CA TYR A 277 -3.45 1.03 11.24
C TYR A 277 -3.65 -0.43 11.64
N TYR A 278 -2.81 -1.34 11.12
CA TYR A 278 -2.91 -2.77 11.41
C TYR A 278 -2.44 -3.12 12.83
N ALA A 279 -1.39 -2.45 13.31
CA ALA A 279 -0.78 -2.79 14.58
C ALA A 279 -1.64 -2.33 15.78
N ASN A 280 -2.43 -1.26 15.61
CA ASN A 280 -3.40 -0.78 16.61
C ASN A 280 -4.74 -1.54 16.62
N GLY A 281 -4.92 -2.53 15.75
CA GLY A 281 -6.13 -3.35 15.74
C GLY A 281 -7.40 -2.57 15.35
N TYR A 282 -7.29 -1.49 14.58
CA TYR A 282 -8.46 -0.87 13.93
C TYR A 282 -9.21 -1.92 13.09
N ALA A 283 -8.45 -2.83 12.47
CA ALA A 283 -8.85 -4.13 11.92
C ALA A 283 -9.85 -4.96 12.75
N ARG A 284 -9.70 -4.92 14.08
CA ARG A 284 -10.43 -5.77 15.05
C ARG A 284 -11.63 -5.04 15.64
N LYS A 285 -11.55 -3.71 15.80
CA LYS A 285 -12.66 -2.90 16.31
C LYS A 285 -13.89 -2.94 15.40
N THR A 286 -13.69 -3.04 14.09
CA THR A 286 -14.77 -3.16 13.10
C THR A 286 -15.44 -4.53 13.06
N ARG A 287 -14.87 -5.57 13.69
CA ARG A 287 -15.50 -6.88 13.88
C ARG A 287 -16.25 -7.01 15.22
N GLY A 288 -16.08 -6.07 16.14
CA GLY A 288 -16.57 -6.15 17.52
C GLY A 288 -17.84 -5.36 17.82
N ASN A 289 -18.50 -4.74 16.84
CA ASN A 289 -19.72 -3.95 17.06
C ASN A 289 -21.02 -4.72 16.81
N ASN A 290 -20.99 -6.05 17.02
CA ASN A 290 -22.16 -6.81 17.44
C ASN A 290 -21.76 -7.57 18.71
N ASN A 291 -22.35 -7.15 19.83
CA ASN A 291 -22.27 -7.72 21.17
C ASN A 291 -20.94 -7.52 21.91
N TYR A 292 -20.82 -6.42 22.65
CA TYR A 292 -20.22 -6.48 23.98
C TYR A 292 -21.12 -5.80 25.00
N ALA A 293 -21.82 -6.67 25.74
CA ALA A 293 -22.35 -6.35 27.04
C ALA A 293 -21.23 -5.78 27.92
N SER A 294 -21.58 -4.71 28.64
CA SER A 294 -20.83 -4.16 29.75
C SER A 294 -20.50 -5.25 30.76
N SER A 295 -19.22 -5.54 30.98
CA SER A 295 -18.78 -6.23 32.19
C SER A 295 -18.42 -5.18 33.23
N SER A 296 -19.44 -4.77 34.00
CA SER A 296 -19.27 -4.14 35.30
C SER A 296 -18.76 -5.19 36.29
N ALA A 297 -17.78 -4.80 37.10
CA ALA A 297 -17.27 -5.60 38.21
C ALA A 297 -18.34 -5.70 39.32
N ASN A 298 -18.68 -6.90 39.77
CA ASN A 298 -18.88 -7.15 41.20
C ASN A 298 -18.85 -8.65 41.56
N THR A 299 -18.15 -8.90 42.67
CA THR A 299 -18.37 -9.86 43.78
C THR A 299 -19.04 -11.22 43.56
N GLY A 300 -18.40 -12.24 44.12
CA GLY A 300 -18.72 -13.66 43.91
C GLY A 300 -20.00 -14.18 44.56
N ASN A 301 -20.43 -15.33 44.05
CA ASN A 301 -20.96 -16.45 44.82
C ASN A 301 -21.02 -17.71 43.94
N THR A 302 -20.96 -18.86 44.59
CA THR A 302 -20.76 -20.21 44.09
C THR A 302 -22.05 -20.86 43.51
N VAL A 303 -21.88 -21.99 42.79
CA VAL A 303 -22.87 -23.07 42.49
C VAL A 303 -23.74 -22.82 41.21
N LYS A 304 -24.02 -23.72 40.26
CA LYS A 304 -24.04 -25.21 40.14
C LYS A 304 -23.87 -25.60 38.65
N VAL A 305 -23.30 -26.78 38.44
CA VAL A 305 -23.33 -27.56 37.19
C VAL A 305 -24.74 -28.13 36.98
N ASN A 306 -25.22 -28.19 35.74
CA ASN A 306 -26.16 -29.22 35.30
C ASN A 306 -26.01 -29.48 33.79
N GLU A 307 -25.52 -30.67 33.47
CA GLU A 307 -25.76 -31.36 32.20
C GLU A 307 -27.24 -31.76 32.12
N SER A 308 -27.83 -31.65 30.93
CA SER A 308 -28.68 -32.69 30.29
C SER A 308 -29.46 -32.09 29.11
N ASN A 309 -29.12 -32.50 27.89
CA ASN A 309 -29.96 -33.39 27.09
C ASN A 309 -29.38 -33.58 25.69
N LYS A 310 -28.86 -34.80 25.47
CA LYS A 310 -28.75 -35.42 24.16
C LYS A 310 -30.15 -35.70 23.62
N THR A 311 -30.34 -35.45 22.32
CA THR A 311 -31.16 -36.33 21.48
C THR A 311 -30.44 -36.51 20.16
N GLU A 312 -30.07 -37.76 19.88
CA GLU A 312 -29.47 -38.25 18.64
C GLU A 312 -30.54 -38.65 17.61
N ASN A 313 -30.11 -38.70 16.35
CA ASN A 313 -30.55 -39.48 15.18
C ASN A 313 -30.95 -38.62 13.96
N ASN A 314 -30.59 -38.92 12.71
CA ASN A 314 -29.55 -39.76 12.11
C ASN A 314 -29.58 -39.52 10.57
N ASN A 315 -28.44 -39.74 9.92
CA ASN A 315 -28.23 -40.23 8.54
C ASN A 315 -28.24 -39.31 7.29
N ALA A 316 -27.02 -39.26 6.71
CA ALA A 316 -26.63 -39.49 5.31
C ALA A 316 -26.30 -38.27 4.40
N PRO A 317 -25.27 -38.41 3.52
CA PRO A 317 -24.35 -37.33 3.19
C PRO A 317 -24.76 -36.60 1.91
N LYS A 318 -24.87 -35.27 1.97
CA LYS A 318 -24.95 -34.44 0.75
C LYS A 318 -23.55 -33.99 0.36
N GLY A 319 -23.07 -34.53 -0.76
CA GLY A 319 -21.82 -34.18 -1.40
C GLY A 319 -21.64 -32.66 -1.52
N ASN A 320 -20.45 -32.20 -1.15
CA ASN A 320 -20.06 -30.80 -1.16
C ASN A 320 -20.05 -30.26 -2.60
N LYS A 321 -21.07 -29.49 -2.95
CA LYS A 321 -21.10 -28.63 -4.16
C LYS A 321 -19.96 -27.59 -4.20
N ILE A 322 -19.17 -27.50 -3.14
CA ILE A 322 -18.01 -26.62 -3.01
C ILE A 322 -16.75 -27.26 -3.66
N GLU A 323 -16.54 -28.58 -3.53
CA GLU A 323 -15.39 -29.25 -4.18
C GLU A 323 -15.51 -29.27 -5.71
N GLN A 324 -16.73 -29.39 -6.23
CA GLN A 324 -16.98 -29.33 -7.68
C GLN A 324 -16.80 -27.90 -8.24
N PHE A 325 -17.01 -26.86 -7.43
CA PHE A 325 -16.75 -25.48 -7.83
C PHE A 325 -15.25 -25.15 -7.88
N PHE A 326 -14.47 -25.62 -6.89
CA PHE A 326 -13.02 -25.40 -6.87
C PHE A 326 -12.28 -26.11 -8.02
N ASN A 327 -12.73 -27.31 -8.41
CA ASN A 327 -12.14 -28.04 -9.54
C ASN A 327 -12.49 -27.46 -10.92
N THR A 328 -13.48 -26.57 -11.00
CA THR A 328 -13.90 -25.95 -12.27
C THR A 328 -13.16 -24.62 -12.53
N ILE A 329 -12.69 -23.93 -11.49
CA ILE A 329 -11.93 -22.67 -11.63
C ILE A 329 -10.43 -22.91 -11.78
N PHE A 330 -9.91 -24.03 -11.28
CA PHE A 330 -8.47 -24.35 -11.30
C PHE A 330 -8.17 -25.60 -12.13
N GLY A 331 -8.63 -25.62 -13.38
CA GLY A 331 -8.31 -26.64 -14.36
C GLY A 331 -7.13 -26.26 -15.28
N LYS A 332 -5.94 -26.77 -14.92
CA LYS A 332 -4.75 -27.12 -15.75
C LYS A 332 -3.95 -26.05 -16.53
N ASN A 333 -2.63 -26.24 -16.37
CA ASN A 333 -1.47 -25.88 -17.20
C ASN A 333 -0.86 -24.47 -17.09
N ASN A 334 0.21 -24.33 -16.30
CA ASN A 334 1.56 -24.67 -16.77
C ASN A 334 2.59 -24.63 -15.63
N ASN A 335 3.42 -25.67 -15.58
CA ASN A 335 4.50 -25.85 -14.62
C ASN A 335 5.53 -24.71 -14.71
N ASN A 336 5.59 -23.91 -13.66
CA ASN A 336 6.82 -23.26 -13.20
C ASN A 336 6.70 -23.00 -11.69
N ASN A 337 6.57 -24.09 -10.93
CA ASN A 337 6.63 -24.09 -9.46
C ASN A 337 8.10 -24.07 -8.99
N SER A 338 8.91 -23.16 -9.52
CA SER A 338 10.28 -22.99 -9.01
C SER A 338 10.18 -22.29 -7.65
N ALA A 339 10.62 -22.96 -6.58
CA ALA A 339 10.72 -22.34 -5.27
C ALA A 339 11.66 -21.12 -5.34
N LYS A 340 11.21 -19.98 -4.81
CA LYS A 340 11.97 -18.72 -4.81
C LYS A 340 12.37 -18.38 -3.39
N LYS A 341 13.52 -17.73 -3.23
CA LYS A 341 13.92 -17.16 -1.95
C LYS A 341 13.04 -15.94 -1.64
N MET A 342 12.38 -15.93 -0.49
CA MET A 342 11.42 -14.92 -0.07
C MET A 342 11.69 -14.51 1.36
N LYS A 343 11.68 -13.20 1.63
CA LYS A 343 11.69 -12.66 3.00
C LYS A 343 10.27 -12.68 3.56
N ILE A 344 10.03 -13.53 4.54
CA ILE A 344 8.71 -13.77 5.12
C ILE A 344 8.48 -12.97 6.40
N ILE A 345 9.55 -12.69 7.16
CA ILE A 345 9.56 -11.81 8.33
C ILE A 345 10.66 -10.77 8.11
N SER A 346 10.37 -9.50 8.36
CA SER A 346 11.29 -8.38 8.12
C SER A 346 11.55 -7.63 9.43
N LYS A 347 12.81 -7.30 9.69
CA LYS A 347 13.22 -6.46 10.84
C LYS A 347 12.73 -5.01 10.75
N ASN A 348 12.14 -4.64 9.62
CA ASN A 348 11.57 -3.33 9.36
C ASN A 348 10.03 -3.34 9.40
N ASP A 349 9.41 -4.51 9.51
CA ASP A 349 7.95 -4.64 9.61
C ASP A 349 7.53 -4.70 11.08
N VAL A 350 6.51 -3.92 11.44
CA VAL A 350 5.92 -3.97 12.78
C VAL A 350 5.13 -5.26 12.94
N VAL A 351 5.45 -6.04 13.98
CA VAL A 351 4.72 -7.29 14.28
C VAL A 351 3.76 -7.16 15.45
N ALA A 352 3.94 -6.16 16.33
CA ALA A 352 3.00 -5.81 17.39
C ALA A 352 3.20 -4.37 17.89
N VAL A 353 2.24 -3.84 18.65
CA VAL A 353 2.36 -2.56 19.38
C VAL A 353 2.20 -2.83 20.87
N ALA A 354 3.15 -2.33 21.67
CA ALA A 354 3.01 -2.29 23.12
C ALA A 354 2.43 -0.93 23.54
N THR A 355 1.42 -0.93 24.41
CA THR A 355 0.93 0.28 25.07
C THR A 355 1.53 0.34 26.47
N ILE A 356 2.33 1.38 26.76
CA ILE A 356 3.02 1.57 28.04
C ILE A 356 2.67 2.96 28.57
N GLY A 357 1.86 2.99 29.64
CA GLY A 357 1.19 4.22 30.06
C GLY A 357 0.28 4.74 28.95
N ASN A 358 0.41 6.02 28.60
CA ASN A 358 -0.36 6.65 27.52
C ASN A 358 0.33 6.59 26.15
N ASN A 359 1.51 5.97 26.05
CA ASN A 359 2.32 5.93 24.84
C ASN A 359 2.25 4.57 24.16
N LYS A 360 2.35 4.57 22.83
CA LYS A 360 2.39 3.36 22.00
C LYS A 360 3.77 3.20 21.38
N TYR A 361 4.27 1.97 21.39
CA TYR A 361 5.60 1.62 20.89
C TYR A 361 5.50 0.46 19.92
N ASN A 362 6.14 0.60 18.77
CA ASN A 362 6.14 -0.43 17.73
C ASN A 362 7.21 -1.48 18.02
N LEU A 363 6.83 -2.75 17.91
CA LEU A 363 7.70 -3.90 18.12
C LEU A 363 8.09 -4.50 16.78
N TYR A 364 9.39 -4.65 16.57
CA TYR A 364 9.97 -5.14 15.32
C TYR A 364 10.76 -6.42 15.59
N PRO A 365 10.76 -7.41 14.68
CA PRO A 365 11.74 -8.48 14.70
C PRO A 365 13.16 -7.89 14.67
N ILE A 366 14.11 -8.49 15.38
CA ILE A 366 15.51 -8.02 15.33
C ILE A 366 16.21 -8.40 14.02
N LYS A 367 15.71 -9.41 13.31
CA LYS A 367 16.32 -9.95 12.09
C LYS A 367 15.26 -10.38 11.07
N ASP A 368 15.68 -10.39 9.82
CA ASP A 368 14.87 -10.92 8.73
C ASP A 368 14.82 -12.46 8.81
N VAL A 369 13.71 -13.05 8.38
CA VAL A 369 13.58 -14.49 8.12
C VAL A 369 13.28 -14.68 6.65
N GLU A 370 14.15 -15.44 5.98
CA GLU A 370 14.04 -15.77 4.56
C GLU A 370 13.86 -17.28 4.40
N ILE A 371 12.98 -17.68 3.49
CA ILE A 371 12.74 -19.08 3.14
C ILE A 371 12.76 -19.26 1.64
N THR A 372 12.94 -20.50 1.18
CA THR A 372 12.75 -20.86 -0.23
C THR A 372 11.41 -21.58 -0.35
N ALA A 373 10.43 -20.95 -1.00
CA ALA A 373 9.08 -21.49 -1.13
C ALA A 373 8.47 -21.13 -2.50
N THR A 374 7.49 -21.91 -2.95
CA THR A 374 6.72 -21.62 -4.16
C THR A 374 5.70 -20.51 -3.94
N GLN A 375 5.25 -20.32 -2.69
CA GLN A 375 4.31 -19.28 -2.29
C GLN A 375 4.69 -18.71 -0.90
N ARG A 376 4.28 -17.47 -0.63
CA ARG A 376 4.53 -16.81 0.67
C ARG A 376 3.56 -17.37 1.71
N PRO A 377 4.04 -17.91 2.85
CA PRO A 377 3.17 -18.38 3.93
C PRO A 377 2.42 -17.21 4.58
N ASN A 378 1.18 -17.46 4.99
CA ASN A 378 0.37 -16.50 5.73
C ASN A 378 0.59 -16.69 7.23
N LEU A 379 1.44 -15.85 7.83
CA LEU A 379 1.89 -16.02 9.21
C LEU A 379 0.98 -15.28 10.20
N THR A 380 0.58 -16.00 11.24
CA THR A 380 -0.04 -15.46 12.46
C THR A 380 1.02 -15.28 13.53
N TYR A 381 1.06 -14.12 14.17
CA TYR A 381 2.06 -13.80 15.20
C TYR A 381 1.46 -13.87 16.60
N THR A 382 2.13 -14.56 17.50
CA THR A 382 1.95 -14.50 18.96
C THR A 382 3.14 -13.77 19.55
N VAL A 383 2.91 -12.82 20.45
CA VAL A 383 3.97 -11.98 21.05
C VAL A 383 3.97 -12.14 22.56
N ASN A 384 5.15 -12.36 23.12
CA ASN A 384 5.38 -12.44 24.56
C ASN A 384 6.34 -11.31 24.97
N LEU A 385 5.87 -10.38 25.79
CA LEU A 385 6.69 -9.30 26.33
C LEU A 385 7.41 -9.75 27.60
N ASN A 386 8.64 -9.28 27.77
CA ASN A 386 9.40 -9.46 28.99
C ASN A 386 8.72 -8.69 30.15
N SER A 387 8.85 -9.20 31.38
CA SER A 387 8.42 -8.48 32.57
C SER A 387 9.21 -7.17 32.73
N GLY A 388 8.54 -6.09 33.14
CA GLY A 388 9.20 -4.81 33.44
C GLY A 388 9.56 -3.96 32.22
N VAL A 389 8.96 -4.21 31.05
CA VAL A 389 9.10 -3.32 29.89
C VAL A 389 8.50 -1.95 30.21
N THR A 390 9.29 -0.89 30.06
CA THR A 390 8.88 0.50 30.33
C THR A 390 9.19 1.40 29.14
N LYS A 391 8.78 2.67 29.18
CA LYS A 391 9.13 3.69 28.17
C LYS A 391 10.64 3.80 27.88
N ASN A 392 11.48 3.47 28.86
CA ASN A 392 12.95 3.52 28.76
C ASN A 392 13.55 2.27 28.06
N SER A 393 12.71 1.30 27.70
CA SER A 393 13.13 0.11 26.95
C SER A 393 13.22 0.35 25.43
N ARG A 394 13.00 1.59 24.98
CA ARG A 394 13.12 1.95 23.55
C ARG A 394 14.54 1.69 23.06
N GLY A 395 14.67 1.05 21.92
CA GLY A 395 15.93 0.56 21.36
C GLY A 395 16.45 -0.73 21.98
N LYS A 396 15.73 -1.36 22.91
CA LYS A 396 16.12 -2.62 23.56
C LYS A 396 15.23 -3.78 23.13
N ILE A 397 15.73 -5.00 23.33
CA ILE A 397 14.92 -6.22 23.20
C ILE A 397 13.90 -6.23 24.35
N VAL A 398 12.63 -6.40 24.01
CA VAL A 398 11.51 -6.30 24.96
C VAL A 398 10.65 -7.55 25.00
N GLY A 399 10.95 -8.57 24.20
CA GLY A 399 10.15 -9.79 24.16
C GLY A 399 10.52 -10.69 22.99
N THR A 400 9.67 -11.67 22.77
CA THR A 400 9.77 -12.64 21.67
C THR A 400 8.48 -12.69 20.87
N TYR A 401 8.57 -13.21 19.65
CA TYR A 401 7.43 -13.58 18.84
C TYR A 401 7.52 -15.04 18.40
N ILE A 402 6.36 -15.63 18.14
CA ILE A 402 6.17 -16.88 17.41
C ILE A 402 5.30 -16.55 16.20
N ALA A 403 5.75 -16.88 15.00
CA ALA A 403 5.03 -16.68 13.74
C ALA A 403 4.76 -18.04 13.11
N THR A 404 3.50 -18.36 12.80
CA THR A 404 3.12 -19.66 12.22
C THR A 404 2.00 -19.56 11.20
N ASP A 405 2.03 -20.41 10.17
CA ASP A 405 0.92 -20.61 9.22
C ASP A 405 0.07 -21.85 9.53
N GLY A 406 0.28 -22.46 10.71
CA GLY A 406 -0.36 -23.71 11.14
C GLY A 406 0.43 -24.97 10.78
N THR A 407 1.46 -24.87 9.92
CA THR A 407 2.35 -26.00 9.58
C THR A 407 3.80 -25.69 9.93
N LEU A 408 4.27 -24.49 9.58
CA LEU A 408 5.61 -23.99 9.86
C LEU A 408 5.57 -22.99 11.00
N THR A 409 6.61 -22.99 11.83
CA THR A 409 6.73 -22.09 12.98
C THR A 409 8.10 -21.44 12.99
N TYR A 410 8.13 -20.12 13.18
CA TYR A 410 9.33 -19.31 13.31
C TYR A 410 9.27 -18.55 14.63
N SER A 411 10.40 -18.35 15.30
CA SER A 411 10.47 -17.50 16.49
C SER A 411 11.64 -16.53 16.41
N GLY A 412 11.53 -15.46 17.17
CA GLY A 412 12.61 -14.49 17.28
C GLY A 412 12.35 -13.45 18.36
N GLU A 413 13.33 -12.56 18.52
CA GLU A 413 13.26 -11.48 19.50
C GLU A 413 12.66 -10.21 18.89
N LEU A 414 12.08 -9.39 19.76
CA LEU A 414 11.45 -8.13 19.44
C LEU A 414 12.22 -6.96 20.03
N ILE A 415 12.54 -5.98 19.19
CA ILE A 415 13.05 -4.68 19.60
C ILE A 415 11.91 -3.65 19.60
N MET A 416 11.84 -2.85 20.66
CA MET A 416 10.90 -1.74 20.75
C MET A 416 11.52 -0.49 20.11
N LYS A 417 10.86 0.13 19.12
CA LYS A 417 11.35 1.36 18.48
C LYS A 417 10.39 2.53 18.60
#